data_AF-A0A959S152-F1
#
_entry.id   AF-A0A959S152-F1
#
_cell.length_a   1.000
_cell.length_b   1.000
_cell.length_c   1.000
_cell.angle_alpha   90.00
_cell.angle_beta   90.00
_cell.angle_gamma   90.00
#
_symmetry.space_group_name_H-M   'P 1'
#
loop_
_entity.id
_entity.type
_entity.pdbx_description
1 polymer ?
#
loop_
_entity_poly.entity_id
_entity_poly.type
_entity_poly.pdbx_seq_one_letter_code
_entity_poly.pdbx_strand_id
1 'polypeptide(L)'
;KGKEIVQLGGKWDNGKIANRVSEHFKCIDCHNVQPESKYADDNDPDSRLAYSKEFNQPYLPGSTFYGITNRTGWFNGDHVKKYGEELIGPARNDLVNAIQLCSKECSVGRMLTKEELEAVLHYFSSMELKLRDLNLSEEELASISAGNQSAEQKAQNIKLIKSKYLQAYPATFVDELPRNERKMGEEGNLENGKWIYEKSCLHCHSPEKTVTDRTLFGSGADQKDFKWLASYFKKSNGGSIYWITRHGTSSKDHIPQYMPIYSKEKLSDSQIEDLAAYILAESKK
;
A
#
# COMPACT_ATOMS: atom_id res chain seq x y z
N LYS A 1 -7.96 -7.04 19.93
CA LYS A 1 -7.32 -8.23 19.30
C LYS A 1 -7.04 -8.04 17.81
N GLY A 2 -8.02 -8.04 16.90
CA GLY A 2 -7.75 -7.90 15.44
C GLY A 2 -6.96 -6.64 15.07
N LYS A 3 -7.35 -5.49 15.63
CA LYS A 3 -6.60 -4.23 15.49
C LYS A 3 -5.14 -4.36 15.89
N GLU A 4 -4.85 -5.04 17.01
CA GLU A 4 -3.47 -5.24 17.49
C GLU A 4 -2.68 -6.13 16.54
N ILE A 5 -3.29 -7.20 16.03
CA ILE A 5 -2.63 -8.09 15.05
C ILE A 5 -2.22 -7.28 13.81
N VAL A 6 -3.14 -6.48 13.27
CA VAL A 6 -2.91 -5.68 12.06
C VAL A 6 -1.90 -4.54 12.31
N GLN A 7 -2.03 -3.81 13.41
CA GLN A 7 -1.26 -2.58 13.66
C GLN A 7 0.02 -2.78 14.47
N LEU A 8 0.11 -3.87 15.23
CA LEU A 8 1.23 -4.16 16.13
C LEU A 8 1.93 -5.49 15.77
N GLY A 9 1.38 -6.29 14.87
CA GLY A 9 1.96 -7.56 14.42
C GLY A 9 1.68 -8.76 15.34
N GLY A 10 0.82 -8.62 16.33
CA GLY A 10 0.43 -9.69 17.25
C GLY A 10 -0.49 -9.19 18.36
N LYS A 11 -0.92 -10.09 19.24
CA LYS A 11 -1.80 -9.74 20.37
C LYS A 11 -1.01 -8.96 21.43
N TRP A 12 -1.58 -7.90 21.97
CA TRP A 12 -0.99 -7.24 23.15
C TRP A 12 -1.31 -8.04 24.42
N ASP A 13 -0.30 -8.40 25.19
CA ASP A 13 -0.43 -9.16 26.42
C ASP A 13 0.63 -8.72 27.44
N ASN A 14 0.19 -8.29 28.63
CA ASN A 14 1.05 -7.88 29.75
C ASN A 14 2.22 -6.95 29.36
N GLY A 15 1.93 -5.91 28.57
CA GLY A 15 2.92 -4.89 28.22
C GLY A 15 3.83 -5.25 27.03
N LYS A 16 3.61 -6.38 26.37
CA LYS A 16 4.38 -6.81 25.19
C LYS A 16 3.49 -7.44 24.12
N ILE A 17 4.03 -7.57 22.91
CA ILE A 17 3.41 -8.35 21.84
C ILE A 17 3.65 -9.83 22.11
N ALA A 18 2.58 -10.58 22.30
CA ALA A 18 2.56 -12.04 22.37
C ALA A 18 2.18 -12.64 21.02
N ASN A 19 2.68 -13.85 20.75
CA ASN A 19 2.39 -14.62 19.55
C ASN A 19 2.53 -13.79 18.27
N ARG A 20 3.70 -13.17 18.05
CA ARG A 20 3.96 -12.40 16.83
C ARG A 20 3.58 -13.21 15.60
N VAL A 21 2.92 -12.53 14.66
CA VAL A 21 2.59 -13.10 13.36
C VAL A 21 3.83 -13.15 12.48
N SER A 22 4.68 -12.13 12.57
CA SER A 22 5.96 -12.06 11.88
C SER A 22 6.98 -11.33 12.75
N GLU A 23 8.25 -11.72 12.58
CA GLU A 23 9.41 -11.01 13.13
C GLU A 23 9.89 -9.86 12.22
N HIS A 24 9.30 -9.70 11.02
CA HIS A 24 9.79 -8.78 9.98
C HIS A 24 8.83 -7.65 9.68
N PHE A 25 7.59 -7.97 9.30
CA PHE A 25 6.62 -6.96 8.89
C PHE A 25 5.26 -7.19 9.54
N LYS A 26 4.61 -6.09 9.89
CA LYS A 26 3.19 -6.03 10.26
C LYS A 26 2.39 -5.46 9.10
N CYS A 27 1.09 -5.68 9.11
CA CYS A 27 0.23 -5.33 7.98
C CYS A 27 0.30 -3.83 7.62
N ILE A 28 0.40 -2.95 8.62
CA ILE A 28 0.48 -1.49 8.40
C ILE A 28 1.84 -0.99 7.91
N ASP A 29 2.84 -1.85 7.77
CA ASP A 29 4.10 -1.47 7.13
C ASP A 29 3.89 -1.26 5.62
N CYS A 30 2.89 -1.94 5.04
CA CYS A 30 2.55 -1.85 3.63
C CYS A 30 1.16 -1.24 3.35
N HIS A 31 0.27 -1.17 4.34
CA HIS A 31 -1.13 -0.79 4.12
C HIS A 31 -1.61 0.32 5.08
N ASN A 32 -2.38 1.26 4.55
CA ASN A 32 -3.14 2.20 5.37
C ASN A 32 -4.41 1.53 5.95
N VAL A 33 -4.88 2.03 7.10
CA VAL A 33 -6.18 1.64 7.72
C VAL A 33 -7.26 2.71 7.56
N GLN A 34 -6.89 3.84 6.98
CA GLN A 34 -7.78 4.97 6.69
C GLN A 34 -8.01 5.06 5.16
N PRO A 35 -9.04 5.79 4.70
CA PRO A 35 -9.19 6.10 3.28
C PRO A 35 -7.91 6.73 2.71
N GLU A 36 -7.62 6.44 1.43
CA GLU A 36 -6.48 6.99 0.69
C GLU A 36 -6.90 8.03 -0.36
N SER A 37 -8.20 8.28 -0.49
CA SER A 37 -8.80 9.18 -1.46
C SER A 37 -10.14 9.68 -0.91
N LYS A 38 -10.69 10.72 -1.54
CA LYS A 38 -11.97 11.31 -1.15
C LYS A 38 -13.14 10.35 -1.35
N TYR A 39 -13.10 9.57 -2.44
CA TYR A 39 -14.14 8.62 -2.82
C TYR A 39 -13.53 7.26 -3.13
N ALA A 40 -14.24 6.19 -2.77
CA ALA A 40 -13.72 4.82 -2.80
C ALA A 40 -13.51 4.22 -4.20
N ASP A 41 -13.89 4.94 -5.26
CA ASP A 41 -13.63 4.63 -6.67
C ASP A 41 -12.37 5.34 -7.23
N ASP A 42 -11.81 6.30 -6.50
CA ASP A 42 -10.61 7.01 -6.90
C ASP A 42 -9.33 6.25 -6.49
N ASN A 43 -8.53 5.91 -7.50
CA ASN A 43 -7.23 5.26 -7.38
C ASN A 43 -6.18 5.93 -8.27
N ASP A 44 -6.40 7.20 -8.61
CA ASP A 44 -5.41 8.00 -9.31
C ASP A 44 -4.21 8.30 -8.37
N PRO A 45 -2.96 8.07 -8.81
CA PRO A 45 -1.79 8.25 -7.97
C PRO A 45 -1.61 9.69 -7.48
N ASP A 46 -2.01 10.70 -8.25
CA ASP A 46 -1.84 12.12 -7.91
C ASP A 46 -2.91 12.58 -6.92
N SER A 47 -4.17 12.21 -7.15
CA SER A 47 -5.26 12.41 -6.18
C SER A 47 -4.92 11.76 -4.83
N ARG A 48 -4.38 10.54 -4.86
CA ARG A 48 -3.94 9.82 -3.66
C ARG A 48 -2.77 10.50 -2.95
N LEU A 49 -1.80 11.04 -3.69
CA LEU A 49 -0.68 11.78 -3.11
C LEU A 49 -1.19 13.05 -2.41
N ALA A 50 -2.05 13.82 -3.08
CA ALA A 50 -2.68 15.01 -2.52
C ALA A 50 -3.49 14.69 -1.25
N TYR A 51 -4.30 13.63 -1.28
CA TYR A 51 -5.04 13.17 -0.11
C TYR A 51 -4.10 12.79 1.04
N SER A 52 -3.02 12.06 0.76
CA SER A 52 -2.07 11.69 1.82
C SER A 52 -1.45 12.91 2.49
N LYS A 53 -1.16 13.99 1.73
CA LYS A 53 -0.66 15.27 2.24
C LYS A 53 -1.68 15.95 3.14
N GLU A 54 -2.91 16.09 2.66
CA GLU A 54 -4.01 16.75 3.38
C GLU A 54 -4.26 16.09 4.74
N PHE A 55 -4.25 14.75 4.78
CA PHE A 55 -4.57 13.97 5.99
C PHE A 55 -3.34 13.45 6.73
N ASN A 56 -2.14 13.87 6.35
CA ASN A 56 -0.87 13.47 6.96
C ASN A 56 -0.69 11.94 7.08
N GLN A 57 -1.00 11.22 6.02
CA GLN A 57 -0.98 9.75 5.98
C GLN A 57 0.30 9.20 5.36
N PRO A 58 0.74 7.98 5.75
CA PRO A 58 1.75 7.22 5.02
C PRO A 58 1.40 7.02 3.54
N TYR A 59 2.39 7.04 2.66
CA TYR A 59 2.22 6.83 1.21
C TYR A 59 2.77 5.45 0.81
N LEU A 60 1.94 4.43 1.00
CA LEU A 60 2.37 3.02 1.04
C LEU A 60 2.06 2.26 -0.27
N PRO A 61 2.69 1.10 -0.54
CA PRO A 61 2.49 0.38 -1.80
C PRO A 61 1.25 -0.53 -1.80
N GLY A 62 0.74 -0.93 -0.63
CA GLY A 62 -0.46 -1.74 -0.51
C GLY A 62 -1.75 -0.93 -0.67
N SER A 63 -2.84 -1.59 -1.06
CA SER A 63 -4.17 -0.96 -1.02
C SER A 63 -4.63 -0.74 0.43
N THR A 64 -5.37 0.34 0.71
CA THR A 64 -5.92 0.54 2.07
C THR A 64 -6.76 -0.64 2.55
N PHE A 65 -6.75 -0.91 3.85
CA PHE A 65 -7.70 -1.82 4.51
C PHE A 65 -9.07 -1.18 4.72
N TYR A 66 -9.22 0.13 4.54
CA TYR A 66 -10.52 0.77 4.58
C TYR A 66 -11.41 0.25 3.43
N GLY A 67 -12.59 -0.26 3.77
CA GLY A 67 -13.51 -0.89 2.83
C GLY A 67 -13.06 -2.26 2.32
N ILE A 68 -12.08 -2.93 2.94
CA ILE A 68 -11.54 -4.20 2.43
C ILE A 68 -12.60 -5.31 2.35
N THR A 69 -13.57 -5.34 3.27
CA THR A 69 -14.67 -6.33 3.28
C THR A 69 -15.77 -6.03 2.27
N ASN A 70 -15.83 -4.81 1.72
CA ASN A 70 -16.81 -4.44 0.68
C ASN A 70 -16.40 -4.95 -0.71
N ARG A 71 -15.11 -5.28 -0.89
CA ARG A 71 -14.51 -5.73 -2.14
C ARG A 71 -14.83 -7.18 -2.45
N THR A 72 -14.68 -7.57 -3.70
CA THR A 72 -14.80 -8.96 -4.14
C THR A 72 -13.49 -9.54 -4.65
N GLY A 73 -12.44 -8.72 -4.81
CA GLY A 73 -11.15 -9.17 -5.34
C GLY A 73 -9.92 -8.60 -4.63
N TRP A 74 -8.94 -9.47 -4.36
CA TRP A 74 -7.65 -9.18 -3.72
C TRP A 74 -6.50 -9.76 -4.56
N PHE A 75 -5.26 -9.27 -4.40
CA PHE A 75 -4.11 -9.71 -5.22
C PHE A 75 -4.40 -9.70 -6.74
N ASN A 76 -4.98 -8.60 -7.22
CA ASN A 76 -5.44 -8.48 -8.62
C ASN A 76 -4.31 -8.07 -9.57
N GLY A 77 -4.59 -8.12 -10.88
CA GLY A 77 -3.64 -7.67 -11.91
C GLY A 77 -2.33 -8.45 -11.86
N ASP A 78 -1.22 -7.72 -11.84
CA ASP A 78 0.12 -8.28 -12.00
C ASP A 78 0.69 -8.98 -10.75
N HIS A 79 -0.06 -9.06 -9.65
CA HIS A 79 0.33 -9.89 -8.49
C HIS A 79 0.60 -11.34 -8.90
N VAL A 80 -0.11 -11.87 -9.91
CA VAL A 80 0.16 -13.21 -10.46
C VAL A 80 1.57 -13.35 -11.04
N LYS A 81 2.13 -12.28 -11.63
CA LYS A 81 3.50 -12.30 -12.17
C LYS A 81 4.55 -12.45 -11.05
N LYS A 82 4.25 -11.92 -9.86
CA LYS A 82 5.15 -11.97 -8.70
C LYS A 82 5.01 -13.27 -7.90
N TYR A 83 3.78 -13.70 -7.62
CA TYR A 83 3.51 -14.79 -6.67
C TYR A 83 3.11 -16.10 -7.35
N GLY A 84 2.80 -16.08 -8.66
CA GLY A 84 2.31 -17.24 -9.40
C GLY A 84 0.82 -17.53 -9.16
N GLU A 85 0.18 -18.19 -10.13
CA GLU A 85 -1.26 -18.46 -10.08
C GLU A 85 -1.64 -19.46 -8.98
N GLU A 86 -0.73 -20.37 -8.61
CA GLU A 86 -0.97 -21.34 -7.51
C GLU A 86 -1.24 -20.64 -6.17
N LEU A 87 -0.50 -19.56 -5.86
CA LEU A 87 -0.70 -18.79 -4.65
C LEU A 87 -1.84 -17.77 -4.78
N ILE A 88 -1.95 -17.10 -5.93
CA ILE A 88 -2.95 -16.05 -6.12
C ILE A 88 -4.36 -16.59 -6.34
N GLY A 89 -4.53 -17.69 -7.08
CA GLY A 89 -5.83 -18.24 -7.44
C GLY A 89 -6.77 -18.42 -6.24
N PRO A 90 -6.36 -19.09 -5.15
CA PRO A 90 -7.18 -19.25 -3.95
C PRO A 90 -7.46 -17.96 -3.20
N ALA A 91 -6.56 -16.96 -3.27
CA ALA A 91 -6.67 -15.68 -2.56
C ALA A 91 -7.48 -14.64 -3.33
N ARG A 92 -7.57 -14.75 -4.67
CA ARG A 92 -8.05 -13.65 -5.52
C ARG A 92 -9.47 -13.23 -5.21
N ASN A 93 -10.35 -14.17 -4.89
CA ASN A 93 -11.77 -13.92 -4.62
C ASN A 93 -12.21 -14.38 -3.23
N ASP A 94 -11.26 -14.57 -2.32
CA ASP A 94 -11.50 -15.03 -0.96
C ASP A 94 -10.65 -14.22 0.03
N LEU A 95 -11.30 -13.36 0.82
CA LEU A 95 -10.63 -12.48 1.77
C LEU A 95 -9.87 -13.27 2.85
N VAL A 96 -10.38 -14.43 3.27
CA VAL A 96 -9.70 -15.28 4.26
C VAL A 96 -8.38 -15.77 3.68
N ASN A 97 -8.40 -16.32 2.48
CA ASN A 97 -7.18 -16.78 1.81
C ASN A 97 -6.24 -15.62 1.49
N ALA A 98 -6.77 -14.44 1.13
CA ALA A 98 -5.96 -13.24 0.91
C ALA A 98 -5.24 -12.77 2.19
N ILE A 99 -5.92 -12.76 3.34
CA ILE A 99 -5.30 -12.42 4.63
C ILE A 99 -4.18 -13.41 4.96
N GLN A 100 -4.45 -14.70 4.77
CA GLN A 100 -3.47 -15.75 5.05
C GLN A 100 -2.24 -15.68 4.13
N LEU A 101 -2.47 -15.50 2.83
CA LEU A 101 -1.39 -15.30 1.85
C LEU A 101 -0.54 -14.08 2.21
N CYS A 102 -1.18 -12.94 2.53
CA CYS A 102 -0.47 -11.74 2.95
C CYS A 102 0.35 -11.99 4.21
N SER A 103 -0.24 -12.60 5.23
CA SER A 103 0.45 -12.91 6.49
C SER A 103 1.67 -13.80 6.30
N LYS A 104 1.57 -14.81 5.43
CA LYS A 104 2.67 -15.74 5.20
C LYS A 104 3.74 -15.14 4.28
N GLU A 105 3.34 -14.66 3.10
CA GLU A 105 4.27 -14.30 2.03
C GLU A 105 4.69 -12.82 2.09
N CYS A 106 3.76 -11.92 2.38
CA CYS A 106 4.07 -10.48 2.38
C CYS A 106 4.62 -10.02 3.73
N SER A 107 4.05 -10.50 4.82
CA SER A 107 4.58 -10.22 6.15
C SER A 107 5.80 -11.07 6.49
N VAL A 108 6.06 -12.13 5.72
CA VAL A 108 7.10 -13.14 6.00
C VAL A 108 6.87 -13.77 7.37
N GLY A 109 5.61 -14.12 7.61
CA GLY A 109 5.09 -14.57 8.88
C GLY A 109 4.52 -15.98 8.82
N ARG A 110 3.81 -16.33 9.89
CA ARG A 110 3.00 -17.54 9.96
C ARG A 110 1.58 -17.28 9.45
N MET A 111 0.86 -18.37 9.23
CA MET A 111 -0.60 -18.32 9.10
C MET A 111 -1.22 -17.88 10.44
N LEU A 112 -2.33 -17.13 10.35
CA LEU A 112 -3.12 -16.77 11.52
C LEU A 112 -3.88 -18.00 12.01
N THR A 113 -4.04 -18.14 13.32
CA THR A 113 -5.00 -19.12 13.86
C THR A 113 -6.43 -18.72 13.48
N LYS A 114 -7.39 -19.63 13.66
CA LYS A 114 -8.80 -19.35 13.36
C LYS A 114 -9.31 -18.13 14.15
N GLU A 115 -8.99 -18.06 15.44
CA GLU A 115 -9.41 -16.98 16.34
C GLU A 115 -8.75 -15.64 15.98
N GLU A 116 -7.48 -15.68 15.56
CA GLU A 116 -6.77 -14.49 15.11
C GLU A 116 -7.35 -13.96 13.80
N LEU A 117 -7.60 -14.85 12.84
CA LEU A 117 -8.22 -14.52 11.57
C LEU A 117 -9.63 -13.94 11.76
N GLU A 118 -10.45 -14.57 12.59
CA GLU A 118 -11.78 -14.07 12.93
C GLU A 118 -11.71 -12.66 13.58
N ALA A 119 -10.76 -12.45 14.50
CA ALA A 119 -10.56 -11.14 15.10
C ALA A 119 -10.12 -10.08 14.07
N VAL A 120 -9.25 -10.44 13.11
CA VAL A 120 -8.83 -9.56 12.01
C VAL A 120 -10.00 -9.23 11.09
N LEU A 121 -10.83 -10.21 10.73
CA LEU A 121 -12.05 -9.98 9.93
C LEU A 121 -13.01 -9.03 10.64
N HIS A 122 -13.27 -9.22 11.94
CA HIS A 122 -14.09 -8.28 12.71
C HIS A 122 -13.54 -6.87 12.71
N TYR A 123 -12.22 -6.72 12.83
CA TYR A 123 -11.58 -5.41 12.73
C TYR A 123 -11.72 -4.81 11.32
N PHE A 124 -11.55 -5.60 10.27
CA PHE A 124 -11.76 -5.15 8.89
C PHE A 124 -13.21 -4.74 8.61
N SER A 125 -14.20 -5.48 9.11
CA SER A 125 -15.61 -5.08 9.03
C SER A 125 -15.90 -3.76 9.75
N SER A 126 -15.18 -3.43 10.83
CA SER A 126 -15.32 -2.11 11.47
C SER A 126 -14.91 -0.94 10.58
N MET A 127 -14.16 -1.20 9.51
CA MET A 127 -13.66 -0.22 8.53
C MET A 127 -14.43 -0.28 7.21
N GLU A 128 -15.64 -0.82 7.19
CA GLU A 128 -16.50 -0.85 6.00
C GLU A 128 -16.82 0.53 5.46
N LEU A 129 -16.91 0.62 4.13
CA LEU A 129 -17.36 1.81 3.42
C LEU A 129 -18.73 2.26 3.91
N LYS A 130 -18.91 3.57 3.95
CA LYS A 130 -20.15 4.28 4.25
C LYS A 130 -20.64 4.97 2.98
N LEU A 131 -21.93 5.33 2.94
CA LEU A 131 -22.50 6.02 1.78
C LEU A 131 -21.78 7.33 1.43
N ARG A 132 -21.27 8.04 2.44
CA ARG A 132 -20.48 9.28 2.25
C ARG A 132 -19.14 9.05 1.54
N ASP A 133 -18.64 7.83 1.53
CA ASP A 133 -17.37 7.47 0.88
C ASP A 133 -17.59 7.14 -0.61
N LEU A 134 -18.86 7.14 -1.05
CA LEU A 134 -19.26 6.90 -2.43
C LEU A 134 -19.58 8.24 -3.10
N ASN A 135 -19.14 8.43 -4.35
CA ASN A 135 -19.42 9.63 -5.13
C ASN A 135 -20.86 9.60 -5.70
N LEU A 136 -21.84 9.76 -4.80
CA LEU A 136 -23.27 9.72 -5.11
C LEU A 136 -23.83 11.13 -5.35
N SER A 137 -24.67 11.28 -6.38
CA SER A 137 -25.50 12.48 -6.53
C SER A 137 -26.64 12.50 -5.50
N GLU A 138 -27.30 13.65 -5.35
CA GLU A 138 -28.46 13.78 -4.46
C GLU A 138 -29.60 12.86 -4.91
N GLU A 139 -29.82 12.72 -6.22
CA GLU A 139 -30.84 11.82 -6.79
C GLU A 139 -30.51 10.35 -6.56
N GLU A 140 -29.24 9.97 -6.74
CA GLU A 140 -28.77 8.60 -6.47
C GLU A 140 -28.94 8.25 -4.99
N LEU A 141 -28.59 9.18 -4.09
CA LEU A 141 -28.76 9.00 -2.65
C LEU A 141 -30.24 8.91 -2.27
N ALA A 142 -31.10 9.77 -2.82
CA ALA A 142 -32.55 9.72 -2.60
C ALA A 142 -33.15 8.40 -3.08
N SER A 143 -32.72 7.89 -4.24
CA SER A 143 -33.12 6.58 -4.75
C SER A 143 -32.73 5.48 -3.77
N ILE A 144 -31.47 5.47 -3.31
CA ILE A 144 -30.94 4.46 -2.38
C ILE A 144 -31.68 4.48 -1.03
N SER A 145 -32.04 5.67 -0.53
CA SER A 145 -32.69 5.84 0.77
C SER A 145 -34.23 5.69 0.76
N ALA A 146 -34.85 5.44 -0.40
CA ALA A 146 -36.29 5.26 -0.50
C ALA A 146 -36.79 4.03 0.28
N GLY A 147 -37.77 4.22 1.18
CA GLY A 147 -38.26 3.15 2.07
C GLY A 147 -39.10 2.05 1.40
N ASN A 148 -39.70 2.32 0.23
CA ASN A 148 -40.62 1.42 -0.47
C ASN A 148 -40.07 0.95 -1.84
N GLN A 149 -38.80 0.55 -1.88
CA GLN A 149 -38.20 0.03 -3.11
C GLN A 149 -38.77 -1.34 -3.50
N SER A 150 -39.14 -1.50 -4.77
CA SER A 150 -39.42 -2.80 -5.39
C SER A 150 -38.14 -3.67 -5.41
N ALA A 151 -38.30 -4.97 -5.71
CA ALA A 151 -37.15 -5.87 -5.84
C ALA A 151 -36.19 -5.43 -6.96
N GLU A 152 -36.75 -4.94 -8.06
CA GLU A 152 -36.02 -4.41 -9.21
C GLU A 152 -35.26 -3.14 -8.84
N GLN A 153 -35.90 -2.21 -8.13
CA GLN A 153 -35.26 -0.99 -7.64
C GLN A 153 -34.13 -1.30 -6.67
N LYS A 154 -34.33 -2.25 -5.74
CA LYS A 154 -33.27 -2.72 -4.84
C LYS A 154 -32.09 -3.29 -5.62
N ALA A 155 -32.34 -4.14 -6.62
CA ALA A 155 -31.27 -4.72 -7.44
C ALA A 155 -30.49 -3.65 -8.23
N GLN A 156 -31.20 -2.65 -8.79
CA GLN A 156 -30.59 -1.51 -9.48
C GLN A 156 -29.74 -0.67 -8.53
N ASN A 157 -30.24 -0.36 -7.33
CA ASN A 157 -29.50 0.41 -6.33
C ASN A 157 -28.28 -0.36 -5.79
N ILE A 158 -28.35 -1.69 -5.63
CA ILE A 158 -27.19 -2.52 -5.31
C ILE A 158 -26.13 -2.42 -6.42
N LYS A 159 -26.54 -2.51 -7.68
CA LYS A 159 -25.62 -2.37 -8.83
C LYS A 159 -24.98 -0.98 -8.86
N LEU A 160 -25.76 0.06 -8.61
CA LEU A 160 -25.29 1.44 -8.50
C LEU A 160 -24.27 1.60 -7.38
N ILE A 161 -24.58 1.14 -6.16
CA ILE A 161 -23.64 1.21 -5.03
C ILE A 161 -22.33 0.51 -5.37
N LYS A 162 -22.40 -0.70 -5.95
CA LYS A 162 -21.22 -1.46 -6.37
C LYS A 162 -20.39 -0.77 -7.46
N SER A 163 -20.98 0.08 -8.29
CA SER A 163 -20.22 0.84 -9.29
C SER A 163 -19.52 2.08 -8.72
N LYS A 164 -19.77 2.45 -7.46
CA LYS A 164 -19.22 3.67 -6.82
C LYS A 164 -18.02 3.39 -5.90
N TYR A 165 -17.47 2.19 -5.96
CA TYR A 165 -16.22 1.84 -5.28
C TYR A 165 -15.49 0.73 -6.03
N LEU A 166 -14.16 0.68 -5.86
CA LEU A 166 -13.34 -0.37 -6.46
C LEU A 166 -13.69 -1.74 -5.85
N GLN A 167 -14.23 -2.64 -6.68
CA GLN A 167 -14.45 -4.04 -6.29
C GLN A 167 -13.13 -4.79 -6.08
N ALA A 168 -12.08 -4.33 -6.74
CA ALA A 168 -10.74 -4.88 -6.74
C ALA A 168 -9.77 -3.73 -7.05
N TYR A 169 -8.72 -3.56 -6.23
CA TYR A 169 -7.67 -2.58 -6.56
C TYR A 169 -6.83 -3.12 -7.72
N PRO A 170 -6.67 -2.37 -8.82
CA PRO A 170 -5.76 -2.75 -9.89
C PRO A 170 -4.31 -2.67 -9.41
N ALA A 171 -3.45 -3.44 -10.06
CA ALA A 171 -2.02 -3.39 -9.85
C ALA A 171 -1.33 -3.70 -11.18
N THR A 172 -0.79 -2.67 -11.81
CA THR A 172 0.06 -2.82 -12.99
C THR A 172 1.52 -2.69 -12.57
N PHE A 173 2.29 -3.75 -12.75
CA PHE A 173 3.74 -3.74 -12.55
C PHE A 173 4.40 -3.39 -13.88
N VAL A 174 5.13 -2.28 -13.89
CA VAL A 174 5.86 -1.77 -15.04
C VAL A 174 7.36 -1.85 -14.77
N ASP A 175 8.16 -1.95 -15.82
CA ASP A 175 9.61 -1.84 -15.72
C ASP A 175 10.05 -0.43 -15.30
N GLU A 176 11.32 -0.27 -14.94
CA GLU A 176 11.85 1.05 -14.64
C GLU A 176 11.89 1.96 -15.87
N LEU A 177 11.80 3.27 -15.64
CA LEU A 177 12.07 4.25 -16.69
C LEU A 177 13.43 3.93 -17.35
N PRO A 178 13.46 3.74 -18.69
CA PRO A 178 14.69 3.51 -19.43
C PRO A 178 15.72 4.60 -19.11
N ARG A 179 17.01 4.24 -19.02
CA ARG A 179 18.05 5.16 -18.55
C ARG A 179 18.14 6.46 -19.36
N ASN A 180 17.82 6.40 -20.64
CA ASN A 180 17.78 7.53 -21.58
C ASN A 180 16.53 8.41 -21.43
N GLU A 181 15.50 7.95 -20.73
CA GLU A 181 14.23 8.66 -20.51
C GLU A 181 14.14 9.29 -19.12
N ARG A 182 15.04 8.92 -18.19
CA ARG A 182 15.08 9.48 -16.84
C ARG A 182 15.48 10.95 -16.89
N LYS A 183 14.63 11.81 -16.33
CA LYS A 183 14.89 13.25 -16.21
C LYS A 183 15.71 13.60 -14.98
N MET A 184 15.97 12.63 -14.10
CA MET A 184 16.79 12.82 -12.90
C MET A 184 16.26 13.97 -12.01
N GLY A 185 14.95 14.16 -11.99
CA GLY A 185 14.28 15.21 -11.23
C GLY A 185 14.33 16.61 -11.82
N GLU A 186 14.73 16.80 -13.09
CA GLU A 186 14.83 18.13 -13.72
C GLU A 186 13.51 18.94 -13.67
N GLU A 187 12.37 18.26 -13.78
CA GLU A 187 11.03 18.87 -13.76
C GLU A 187 10.17 18.40 -12.57
N GLY A 188 10.78 17.71 -11.60
CA GLY A 188 10.04 17.12 -10.48
C GLY A 188 9.62 18.17 -9.45
N ASN A 189 8.44 17.99 -8.87
CA ASN A 189 7.93 18.80 -7.78
C ASN A 189 8.63 18.41 -6.46
N LEU A 190 9.44 19.34 -5.93
CA LEU A 190 10.20 19.14 -4.69
C LEU A 190 9.33 18.83 -3.47
N GLU A 191 8.13 19.41 -3.38
CA GLU A 191 7.24 19.21 -2.24
C GLU A 191 6.59 17.82 -2.29
N ASN A 192 6.17 17.38 -3.47
CA ASN A 192 5.74 16.00 -3.70
C ASN A 192 6.86 15.01 -3.38
N GLY A 193 8.06 15.26 -3.91
CA GLY A 193 9.23 14.41 -3.69
C GLY A 193 9.62 14.28 -2.23
N LYS A 194 9.59 15.41 -1.50
CA LYS A 194 9.80 15.42 -0.04
C LYS A 194 8.76 14.57 0.67
N TRP A 195 7.49 14.75 0.34
CA TRP A 195 6.41 13.99 0.97
C TRP A 195 6.55 12.48 0.72
N ILE A 196 6.83 12.08 -0.52
CA ILE A 196 7.09 10.68 -0.87
C ILE A 196 8.27 10.15 -0.07
N TYR A 197 9.39 10.87 -0.03
CA TYR A 197 10.55 10.45 0.76
C TYR A 197 10.21 10.24 2.25
N GLU A 198 9.53 11.21 2.86
CA GLU A 198 9.22 11.18 4.30
C GLU A 198 8.12 10.17 4.67
N LYS A 199 7.10 10.01 3.82
CA LYS A 199 5.91 9.20 4.12
C LYS A 199 5.89 7.82 3.47
N SER A 200 6.76 7.59 2.50
CA SER A 200 6.93 6.31 1.83
C SER A 200 8.29 5.70 2.18
N CYS A 201 9.39 6.36 1.82
CA CYS A 201 10.73 5.80 2.00
C CYS A 201 11.11 5.67 3.48
N LEU A 202 11.02 6.76 4.25
CA LEU A 202 11.33 6.76 5.69
C LEU A 202 10.29 6.01 6.52
N HIS A 203 9.15 5.59 5.95
CA HIS A 203 8.25 4.69 6.66
C HIS A 203 8.93 3.37 7.01
N CYS A 204 9.74 2.85 6.09
CA CYS A 204 10.49 1.62 6.32
C CYS A 204 11.97 1.87 6.62
N HIS A 205 12.58 2.82 5.93
CA HIS A 205 14.03 3.07 5.94
C HIS A 205 14.47 4.12 6.96
N SER A 206 13.57 4.60 7.83
CA SER A 206 13.97 5.49 8.93
C SER A 206 14.78 4.73 9.99
N PRO A 207 15.86 5.32 10.52
CA PRO A 207 16.61 4.78 11.66
C PRO A 207 15.74 4.55 12.91
N GLU A 208 14.61 5.25 13.03
CA GLU A 208 13.74 5.20 14.21
C GLU A 208 12.65 4.12 14.15
N LYS A 209 12.29 3.62 12.96
CA LYS A 209 11.11 2.75 12.77
C LYS A 209 11.42 1.26 12.72
N THR A 210 12.69 0.87 12.53
CA THR A 210 13.19 -0.51 12.55
C THR A 210 12.43 -1.53 11.67
N VAL A 211 11.70 -1.08 10.64
CA VAL A 211 10.96 -1.97 9.72
C VAL A 211 11.93 -2.74 8.83
N THR A 212 13.01 -2.09 8.42
CA THR A 212 14.19 -2.77 7.86
C THR A 212 15.45 -2.26 8.53
N ASP A 213 16.44 -3.13 8.66
CA ASP A 213 17.78 -2.84 9.18
C ASP A 213 18.86 -2.81 8.08
N ARG A 214 18.49 -3.09 6.83
CA ARG A 214 19.42 -3.31 5.71
C ARG A 214 19.92 -2.05 5.06
N THR A 215 19.04 -1.06 4.96
CA THR A 215 19.31 0.20 4.29
C THR A 215 18.54 1.26 5.05
N LEU A 216 19.25 1.97 5.91
CA LEU A 216 18.69 3.09 6.67
C LEU A 216 19.08 4.39 5.99
N PHE A 217 18.16 5.33 5.89
CA PHE A 217 18.41 6.65 5.32
C PHE A 217 18.62 7.70 6.40
N GLY A 218 19.63 8.54 6.23
CA GLY A 218 20.00 9.60 7.17
C GLY A 218 21.49 9.93 7.11
N SER A 219 22.01 10.57 8.16
CA SER A 219 23.38 11.11 8.22
C SER A 219 24.30 10.39 9.21
N GLY A 220 23.87 9.26 9.80
CA GLY A 220 24.69 8.43 10.68
C GLY A 220 25.75 7.60 9.93
N ALA A 221 26.73 7.06 10.66
CA ALA A 221 27.90 6.37 10.10
C ALA A 221 27.56 5.20 9.14
N ASP A 222 26.48 4.47 9.39
CA ASP A 222 26.04 3.33 8.56
C ASP A 222 24.79 3.64 7.72
N GLN A 223 24.36 4.90 7.69
CA GLN A 223 23.17 5.34 6.97
C GLN A 223 23.53 5.80 5.56
N LYS A 224 22.58 5.72 4.64
CA LYS A 224 22.72 6.23 3.28
C LYS A 224 22.09 7.61 3.20
N ASP A 225 22.91 8.58 2.83
CA ASP A 225 22.49 9.97 2.68
C ASP A 225 21.94 10.24 1.27
N PHE A 226 21.55 11.49 1.03
CA PHE A 226 21.05 11.92 -0.27
C PHE A 226 22.11 11.86 -1.38
N LYS A 227 23.40 12.03 -1.08
CA LYS A 227 24.49 11.90 -2.05
C LYS A 227 24.61 10.46 -2.55
N TRP A 228 24.50 9.50 -1.63
CA TRP A 228 24.44 8.09 -1.99
C TRP A 228 23.25 7.81 -2.91
N LEU A 229 22.02 8.22 -2.52
CA LEU A 229 20.82 8.00 -3.34
C LEU A 229 20.94 8.61 -4.75
N ALA A 230 21.37 9.87 -4.86
CA ALA A 230 21.57 10.55 -6.13
C ALA A 230 22.60 9.84 -7.02
N SER A 231 23.64 9.24 -6.44
CA SER A 231 24.69 8.52 -7.19
C SER A 231 24.17 7.27 -7.94
N TYR A 232 22.97 6.78 -7.61
CA TYR A 232 22.36 5.62 -8.24
C TYR A 232 21.35 5.94 -9.34
N PHE A 233 21.01 7.21 -9.56
CA PHE A 233 19.98 7.61 -10.53
C PHE A 233 20.19 7.06 -11.94
N LYS A 234 21.45 6.96 -12.41
CA LYS A 234 21.81 6.40 -13.72
C LYS A 234 21.91 4.87 -13.78
N LYS A 235 21.78 4.18 -12.64
CA LYS A 235 21.95 2.72 -12.52
C LYS A 235 20.60 2.00 -12.61
N SER A 236 20.59 0.76 -13.12
CA SER A 236 19.43 -0.15 -13.06
C SER A 236 19.76 -1.29 -12.11
N ASN A 237 19.74 -1.01 -10.80
CA ASN A 237 19.95 -1.99 -9.75
C ASN A 237 19.28 -1.51 -8.45
N GLY A 238 19.35 -2.32 -7.40
CA GLY A 238 18.60 -2.09 -6.17
C GLY A 238 18.92 -0.81 -5.37
N GLY A 239 19.97 -0.06 -5.71
CA GLY A 239 20.19 1.26 -5.10
C GLY A 239 19.49 2.42 -5.83
N SER A 240 18.98 2.19 -7.04
CA SER A 240 18.32 3.23 -7.84
C SER A 240 16.84 3.32 -7.53
N ILE A 241 16.33 4.51 -7.18
CA ILE A 241 14.90 4.75 -6.93
C ILE A 241 14.01 4.47 -8.16
N TYR A 242 14.56 4.60 -9.37
CA TYR A 242 13.85 4.27 -10.60
C TYR A 242 13.63 2.76 -10.73
N TRP A 243 14.62 1.98 -10.28
CA TRP A 243 14.61 0.53 -10.40
C TRP A 243 13.91 -0.13 -9.21
N ILE A 244 14.33 0.20 -8.00
CA ILE A 244 13.91 -0.52 -6.78
C ILE A 244 12.41 -0.35 -6.47
N THR A 245 11.80 0.77 -6.84
CA THR A 245 10.36 0.98 -6.66
C THR A 245 9.52 0.12 -7.59
N ARG A 246 10.05 -0.24 -8.78
CA ARG A 246 9.37 -1.04 -9.80
C ARG A 246 9.62 -2.55 -9.67
N HIS A 247 10.80 -2.92 -9.20
CA HIS A 247 11.21 -4.31 -9.09
C HIS A 247 11.11 -4.86 -7.67
N GLY A 248 11.11 -3.97 -6.67
CA GLY A 248 11.20 -4.36 -5.27
C GLY A 248 12.45 -5.21 -4.99
N THR A 249 12.42 -5.94 -3.88
CA THR A 249 13.36 -7.03 -3.65
C THR A 249 12.61 -8.32 -3.34
N SER A 250 13.32 -9.44 -3.39
CA SER A 250 12.80 -10.75 -3.00
C SER A 250 13.46 -11.17 -1.69
N SER A 251 12.72 -11.90 -0.85
CA SER A 251 13.37 -12.68 0.20
C SER A 251 14.20 -13.78 -0.48
N LYS A 252 15.53 -13.67 -0.47
CA LYS A 252 16.45 -14.70 -1.01
C LYS A 252 17.17 -15.36 0.14
N ASP A 253 17.47 -16.66 0.00
CA ASP A 253 18.27 -17.51 0.90
C ASP A 253 18.82 -16.78 2.15
N HIS A 254 18.07 -16.90 3.25
CA HIS A 254 18.38 -16.41 4.61
C HIS A 254 18.13 -14.91 4.85
N ILE A 255 17.53 -14.22 3.89
CA ILE A 255 17.11 -12.82 3.98
C ILE A 255 15.58 -12.78 3.91
N PRO A 256 14.88 -12.69 5.04
CA PRO A 256 13.43 -12.65 5.05
C PRO A 256 12.87 -11.28 4.64
N GLN A 257 13.50 -10.16 5.02
CA GLN A 257 13.01 -8.82 4.69
C GLN A 257 13.12 -8.51 3.18
N TYR A 258 12.07 -7.92 2.62
CA TYR A 258 12.03 -7.48 1.22
C TYR A 258 11.39 -6.08 1.08
N MET A 259 11.63 -5.42 -0.05
CA MET A 259 10.94 -4.19 -0.42
C MET A 259 9.79 -4.50 -1.39
N PRO A 260 8.55 -4.11 -1.07
CA PRO A 260 7.41 -4.28 -1.97
C PRO A 260 7.55 -3.51 -3.28
N ILE A 261 6.86 -3.99 -4.30
CA ILE A 261 6.75 -3.33 -5.60
C ILE A 261 5.66 -2.26 -5.52
N TYR A 262 5.95 -1.06 -6.02
CA TYR A 262 4.94 -0.04 -6.26
C TYR A 262 4.35 -0.22 -7.65
N SER A 263 3.05 -0.53 -7.70
CA SER A 263 2.32 -0.52 -8.97
C SER A 263 2.21 0.91 -9.52
N LYS A 264 1.88 1.03 -10.80
CA LYS A 264 1.73 2.34 -11.46
C LYS A 264 0.66 3.21 -10.79
N GLU A 265 -0.36 2.57 -10.21
CA GLU A 265 -1.45 3.24 -9.48
C GLU A 265 -1.05 3.69 -8.06
N LYS A 266 0.06 3.16 -7.53
CA LYS A 266 0.54 3.48 -6.17
C LYS A 266 1.76 4.40 -6.17
N LEU A 267 2.47 4.50 -7.29
CA LEU A 267 3.54 5.47 -7.52
C LEU A 267 3.69 5.69 -9.03
N SER A 268 3.34 6.87 -9.53
CA SER A 268 3.46 7.19 -10.96
C SER A 268 4.92 7.48 -11.36
N ASP A 269 5.22 7.45 -12.66
CA ASP A 269 6.57 7.80 -13.15
C ASP A 269 6.90 9.27 -12.86
N SER A 270 5.91 10.17 -12.94
CA SER A 270 6.07 11.57 -12.55
C SER A 270 6.42 11.71 -11.07
N GLN A 271 5.81 10.91 -10.20
CA GLN A 271 6.11 10.92 -8.76
C GLN A 271 7.49 10.35 -8.44
N ILE A 272 8.02 9.44 -9.25
CA ILE A 272 9.42 9.00 -9.14
C ILE A 272 10.36 10.16 -9.52
N GLU A 273 10.02 10.96 -10.54
CA GLU A 273 10.78 12.17 -10.88
C GLU A 273 10.67 13.24 -9.79
N ASP A 274 9.51 13.42 -9.15
CA ASP A 274 9.35 14.29 -7.97
C ASP A 274 10.29 13.85 -6.84
N LEU A 275 10.32 12.56 -6.52
CA LEU A 275 11.23 11.98 -5.53
C LEU A 275 12.70 12.20 -5.92
N ALA A 276 13.04 12.02 -7.19
CA ALA A 276 14.39 12.27 -7.71
C ALA A 276 14.79 13.74 -7.55
N ALA A 277 13.88 14.67 -7.82
CA ALA A 277 14.12 16.10 -7.69
C ALA A 277 14.45 16.48 -6.25
N TYR A 278 13.67 15.97 -5.29
CA TYR A 278 13.92 16.22 -3.87
C TYR A 278 15.28 15.66 -3.41
N ILE A 279 15.56 14.40 -3.73
CA ILE A 279 16.85 13.77 -3.39
C ILE A 279 18.02 14.53 -4.01
N LEU A 280 17.90 14.96 -5.28
CA LEU A 280 18.95 15.73 -5.95
C LEU A 280 19.17 17.08 -5.28
N ALA A 281 18.10 17.78 -4.90
CA ALA A 281 18.18 19.06 -4.19
C ALA A 281 18.88 18.92 -2.83
N GLU A 282 18.49 17.92 -2.03
CA GLU A 282 19.13 17.67 -0.73
C GLU A 282 20.58 17.17 -0.86
N SER A 283 20.92 16.44 -1.93
CA SER A 283 22.30 15.94 -2.14
C SER A 283 23.34 17.04 -2.38
N LYS A 284 22.88 18.25 -2.73
CA LYS A 284 23.70 19.44 -3.00
C LYS A 284 23.92 20.32 -1.77
N LYS A 285 23.27 20.01 -0.65
CA LYS A 285 23.51 20.66 0.64
C LYS A 285 24.73 20.04 1.34
#